data_AF-A0A919IQ83-F1
#
_entry.id   AF-A0A919IQ83-F1
#
_cell.length_a   1.000
_cell.length_b   1.000
_cell.length_c   1.000
_cell.angle_alpha   90.00
_cell.angle_beta   90.00
_cell.angle_gamma   90.00
#
_symmetry.space_group_name_H-M   'P 1'
#
loop_
_entity.id
_entity.type
_entity.pdbx_description
1 polymer ?
#
loop_
_entity_poly.entity_id
_entity_poly.type
_entity_poly.pdbx_seq_one_letter_code
_entity_poly.pdbx_strand_id
1 'polypeptide(L)'
;MGDVQGQAPDDRRPERHVRGAPEGRGPRGKLTALAGLLRDHYDAVEADFQRFYGVDLGGLWRGELSLRRVSALVTNLPPESATWAAENGEALGASRADVLLADIFQAVTGQPHPLRPQPKDRAAVERHESTAARLRAQRARVAAQRPKEAS
;
A
#
# COMPACT_ATOMS: atom_id res chain seq x y z
N MET A 1 37.89 -26.24 29.13
CA MET A 1 37.25 -24.97 29.54
C MET A 1 37.22 -24.09 28.30
N GLY A 2 36.15 -24.17 27.51
CA GLY A 2 36.01 -23.44 26.26
C GLY A 2 34.60 -22.90 26.20
N ASP A 3 34.47 -21.59 26.37
CA ASP A 3 33.20 -20.88 26.47
C ASP A 3 32.42 -20.96 25.16
N VAL A 4 31.23 -21.56 25.25
CA VAL A 4 30.26 -21.65 24.15
C VAL A 4 29.46 -20.34 24.17
N GLN A 5 29.85 -19.39 23.31
CA GLN A 5 29.08 -18.15 23.13
C GLN A 5 27.72 -18.50 22.51
N GLY A 6 26.65 -18.23 23.28
CA GLY A 6 25.28 -18.37 22.84
C GLY A 6 24.96 -17.36 21.73
N GLN A 7 24.70 -17.88 20.53
CA GLN A 7 24.16 -17.11 19.42
C GLN A 7 22.70 -16.75 19.77
N ALA A 8 22.44 -15.49 20.08
CA ALA A 8 21.09 -14.97 20.25
C ALA A 8 20.30 -15.12 18.92
N PRO A 9 19.02 -15.52 18.96
CA PRO A 9 18.21 -15.58 17.75
C PRO A 9 17.97 -14.17 17.21
N ASP A 10 18.30 -14.00 15.94
CA ASP A 10 18.13 -12.81 15.11
C ASP A 10 16.63 -12.45 15.01
N ASP A 11 16.16 -11.57 15.90
CA ASP A 11 14.77 -11.12 16.01
C ASP A 11 14.41 -10.10 14.91
N ARG A 12 14.72 -10.42 13.64
CA ARG A 12 14.25 -9.64 12.48
C ARG A 12 12.76 -9.86 12.31
N ARG A 13 11.99 -9.10 13.09
CA ARG A 13 10.58 -8.85 12.81
C ARG A 13 10.49 -8.37 11.35
N PRO A 14 9.73 -9.06 10.47
CA PRO A 14 9.51 -8.54 9.14
C PRO A 14 8.84 -7.18 9.28
N GLU A 15 9.50 -6.15 8.78
CA GLU A 15 8.97 -4.79 8.76
C GLU A 15 7.58 -4.83 8.13
N ARG A 16 6.55 -4.62 8.96
CA ARG A 16 5.19 -4.40 8.48
C ARG A 16 5.25 -3.14 7.62
N HIS A 17 5.28 -3.32 6.30
CA HIS A 17 4.96 -2.27 5.36
C HIS A 17 3.51 -1.87 5.60
N VAL A 18 3.31 -0.87 6.46
CA VAL A 18 2.01 -0.21 6.63
C VAL A 18 1.79 0.58 5.35
N ARG A 19 1.05 -0.03 4.42
CA ARG A 19 0.69 0.56 3.13
C ARG A 19 -0.11 1.85 3.38
N GLY A 20 0.47 3.00 3.03
CA GLY A 20 -0.28 4.24 2.86
C GLY A 20 -1.28 4.06 1.72
N ALA A 21 -2.54 4.44 1.95
CA ALA A 21 -3.57 4.37 0.92
C ALA A 21 -3.17 5.28 -0.26
N PRO A 22 -3.42 4.89 -1.52
CA PRO A 22 -3.17 5.75 -2.67
C PRO A 22 -3.96 7.05 -2.52
N GLU A 23 -3.24 8.16 -2.40
CA GLU A 23 -3.80 9.48 -2.18
C GLU A 23 -4.35 10.04 -3.49
N GLY A 24 -5.67 10.24 -3.52
CA GLY A 24 -6.39 10.74 -4.69
C GLY A 24 -7.91 10.67 -4.56
N ARG A 25 -8.43 9.79 -3.68
CA ARG A 25 -9.82 9.78 -3.24
C ARG A 25 -9.90 10.45 -1.87
N GLY A 26 -10.71 11.51 -1.74
CA GLY A 26 -11.07 12.08 -0.43
C GLY A 26 -11.52 10.98 0.54
N PRO A 27 -11.51 11.18 1.87
CA PRO A 27 -11.45 10.13 2.88
C PRO A 27 -12.61 9.15 2.77
N ARG A 28 -12.48 8.19 1.86
CA ARG A 28 -13.38 7.06 1.72
C ARG A 28 -12.93 6.10 2.78
N GLY A 29 -13.84 5.76 3.70
CA GLY A 29 -13.59 4.70 4.65
C GLY A 29 -13.10 3.44 3.91
N LYS A 30 -12.30 2.62 4.59
CA LYS A 30 -11.72 1.40 4.01
C LYS A 30 -12.76 0.51 3.29
N LEU A 31 -14.01 0.54 3.77
CA LEU A 31 -15.14 -0.15 3.17
C LEU A 31 -15.61 0.46 1.84
N THR A 32 -15.69 1.78 1.70
CA THR A 32 -16.07 2.43 0.43
C THR A 32 -14.97 2.30 -0.62
N ALA A 33 -13.70 2.25 -0.20
CA ALA A 33 -12.60 1.92 -1.10
C ALA A 33 -12.71 0.48 -1.61
N LEU A 34 -12.94 -0.48 -0.71
CA LEU A 34 -13.10 -1.89 -1.07
C LEU A 34 -14.30 -2.13 -2.00
N ALA A 35 -15.45 -1.50 -1.74
CA ALA A 35 -16.62 -1.62 -2.59
C ALA A 35 -16.38 -1.05 -4.00
N GLY A 36 -15.59 0.03 -4.12
CA GLY A 36 -15.16 0.55 -5.42
C GLY A 36 -14.26 -0.43 -6.16
N LEU A 37 -13.26 -0.99 -5.46
CA LEU A 37 -12.35 -1.98 -6.05
C LEU A 37 -13.10 -3.20 -6.58
N LEU A 38 -13.99 -3.78 -5.78
CA LEU A 38 -14.77 -4.96 -6.19
C LEU A 38 -15.74 -4.66 -7.32
N ARG A 39 -16.22 -3.42 -7.45
CA ARG A 39 -17.05 -3.01 -8.59
C ARG A 39 -16.24 -2.94 -9.88
N ASP A 40 -15.08 -2.31 -9.82
CA ASP A 40 -14.32 -1.91 -11.01
C ASP A 40 -13.40 -3.06 -11.48
N HIS A 41 -12.97 -3.95 -10.56
CA HIS A 41 -11.93 -4.95 -10.81
C HIS A 41 -12.22 -6.32 -10.15
N TYR A 42 -13.47 -6.78 -10.15
CA TYR A 42 -13.87 -8.04 -9.51
C TYR A 42 -13.01 -9.24 -9.97
N ASP A 43 -12.88 -9.45 -11.27
CA ASP A 43 -12.21 -10.63 -11.85
C ASP A 43 -10.72 -10.70 -11.48
N ALA A 44 -10.05 -9.55 -11.41
CA ALA A 44 -8.66 -9.48 -10.99
C ALA A 44 -8.49 -9.88 -9.52
N VAL A 45 -9.40 -9.41 -8.67
CA VAL A 45 -9.40 -9.77 -7.23
C VAL A 45 -9.71 -11.25 -7.05
N GLU A 46 -10.65 -11.80 -7.79
CA GLU A 46 -10.98 -13.23 -7.76
C GLU A 46 -9.80 -14.10 -8.18
N ALA A 47 -9.14 -13.76 -9.30
CA ALA A 47 -7.96 -14.46 -9.78
C ALA A 47 -6.82 -14.43 -8.75
N ASP A 48 -6.55 -13.28 -8.14
CA ASP A 48 -5.49 -13.15 -7.14
C ASP A 48 -5.84 -13.86 -5.82
N PHE A 49 -7.10 -13.86 -5.41
CA PHE A 49 -7.55 -14.60 -4.21
C PHE A 49 -7.35 -16.10 -4.39
N GLN A 50 -7.68 -16.62 -5.56
CA GLN A 50 -7.44 -18.02 -5.89
C GLN A 50 -5.94 -18.33 -5.98
N ARG A 51 -5.16 -17.45 -6.64
CA ARG A 51 -3.73 -17.66 -6.88
C ARG A 51 -2.88 -17.60 -5.60
N PHE A 52 -3.09 -16.60 -4.76
CA PHE A 52 -2.21 -16.33 -3.60
C PHE A 52 -2.73 -16.92 -2.30
N TYR A 53 -4.04 -17.06 -2.14
CA TYR A 53 -4.65 -17.50 -0.89
C TYR A 53 -5.45 -18.80 -1.01
N GLY A 54 -5.76 -19.27 -2.23
CA GLY A 54 -6.63 -20.43 -2.45
C GLY A 54 -8.05 -20.21 -1.91
N VAL A 55 -8.52 -18.96 -1.92
CA VAL A 55 -9.82 -18.57 -1.37
C VAL A 55 -10.79 -18.22 -2.50
N ASP A 56 -11.99 -18.79 -2.45
CA ASP A 56 -13.10 -18.40 -3.31
C ASP A 56 -13.71 -17.06 -2.84
N LEU A 57 -13.64 -16.05 -3.69
CA LEU A 57 -14.23 -14.73 -3.44
C LEU A 57 -15.76 -14.77 -3.42
N GLY A 58 -16.39 -15.72 -4.12
CA GLY A 58 -17.83 -15.96 -4.10
C GLY A 58 -18.38 -16.29 -2.72
N GLY A 59 -17.53 -16.78 -1.81
CA GLY A 59 -17.85 -16.97 -0.39
C GLY A 59 -18.31 -15.68 0.31
N LEU A 60 -18.00 -14.50 -0.24
CA LEU A 60 -18.49 -13.23 0.27
C LEU A 60 -20.02 -13.12 0.17
N TRP A 61 -20.59 -13.58 -0.95
CA TRP A 61 -22.03 -13.52 -1.21
C TRP A 61 -22.79 -14.63 -0.50
N ARG A 62 -22.12 -15.74 -0.21
CA ARG A 62 -22.67 -16.86 0.57
C ARG A 62 -22.58 -16.65 2.08
N GLY A 63 -21.86 -15.61 2.54
CA GLY A 63 -21.64 -15.32 3.96
C GLY A 63 -20.52 -16.15 4.62
N GLU A 64 -19.79 -16.95 3.84
CA GLU A 64 -18.63 -17.73 4.28
C GLU A 64 -17.39 -16.85 4.48
N LEU A 65 -17.31 -15.74 3.73
CA LEU A 65 -16.20 -14.80 3.75
C LEU A 65 -16.68 -13.43 4.25
N SER A 66 -16.10 -12.94 5.35
CA SER A 66 -16.48 -11.62 5.88
C SER A 66 -15.82 -10.47 5.11
N LEU A 67 -16.53 -9.34 4.98
CA LEU A 67 -15.97 -8.10 4.40
C LEU A 67 -14.67 -7.66 5.09
N ARG A 68 -14.57 -7.88 6.41
CA ARG A 68 -13.35 -7.61 7.17
C ARG A 68 -12.18 -8.48 6.68
N ARG A 69 -12.42 -9.76 6.42
CA ARG A 69 -11.39 -10.68 5.91
C ARG A 69 -10.99 -10.33 4.49
N VAL A 70 -11.96 -10.04 3.61
CA VAL A 70 -11.67 -9.55 2.25
C VAL A 70 -10.79 -8.30 2.30
N SER A 71 -11.16 -7.31 3.12
CA SER A 71 -10.39 -6.08 3.31
C SER A 71 -8.94 -6.37 3.74
N ALA A 72 -8.75 -7.31 4.67
CA ALA A 72 -7.42 -7.69 5.13
C ALA A 72 -6.59 -8.38 4.04
N LEU A 73 -7.19 -9.28 3.26
CA LEU A 73 -6.49 -9.99 2.18
C LEU A 73 -6.09 -9.05 1.05
N VAL A 74 -7.02 -8.20 0.57
CA VAL A 74 -6.74 -7.19 -0.46
C VAL A 74 -5.59 -6.26 -0.03
N THR A 75 -5.59 -5.81 1.23
CA THR A 75 -4.54 -4.90 1.74
C THR A 75 -3.15 -5.54 1.72
N ASN A 76 -3.07 -6.87 1.85
CA ASN A 76 -1.81 -7.62 1.92
C ASN A 76 -1.50 -8.36 0.60
N LEU A 77 -2.17 -8.01 -0.50
CA LEU A 77 -1.85 -8.58 -1.80
C LEU A 77 -0.43 -8.16 -2.22
N PRO A 78 0.35 -9.10 -2.79
CA PRO A 78 1.67 -8.77 -3.32
C PRO A 78 1.61 -7.71 -4.44
N PRO A 79 2.67 -6.92 -4.65
CA PRO A 79 2.73 -5.90 -5.71
C PRO A 79 2.61 -6.49 -7.12
N GLU A 80 2.99 -7.76 -7.32
CA GLU A 80 2.85 -8.50 -8.57
C GLU A 80 1.42 -9.02 -8.85
N SER A 81 0.45 -8.71 -7.97
CA SER A 81 -0.94 -9.12 -8.14
C SER A 81 -1.62 -8.35 -9.28
N ALA A 82 -2.53 -9.03 -10.00
CA ALA A 82 -3.28 -8.42 -11.10
C ALA A 82 -4.13 -7.24 -10.61
N THR A 83 -4.64 -7.34 -9.39
CA THR A 83 -5.35 -6.28 -8.66
C THR A 83 -4.49 -5.03 -8.51
N TRP A 84 -3.19 -5.20 -8.20
CA TRP A 84 -2.26 -4.08 -8.08
C TRP A 84 -2.02 -3.38 -9.41
N ALA A 85 -1.80 -4.16 -10.48
CA ALA A 85 -1.65 -3.63 -11.83
C ALA A 85 -2.92 -2.93 -12.33
N ALA A 86 -4.10 -3.44 -12.00
CA ALA A 86 -5.38 -2.83 -12.36
C ALA A 86 -5.61 -1.49 -11.65
N GLU A 87 -5.33 -1.40 -10.34
CA GLU A 87 -5.51 -0.17 -9.57
C GLU A 87 -4.41 0.87 -9.87
N ASN A 88 -3.17 0.41 -10.00
CA ASN A 88 -1.98 1.26 -10.08
C ASN A 88 -1.40 1.37 -11.48
N GLY A 89 -1.98 0.73 -12.50
CA GLY A 89 -1.46 0.72 -13.87
C GLY A 89 -0.27 -0.23 -14.02
N GLU A 90 -0.07 -0.76 -15.24
CA GLU A 90 0.91 -1.82 -15.54
C GLU A 90 2.35 -1.47 -15.13
N ALA A 91 2.74 -0.19 -15.25
CA ALA A 91 4.10 0.27 -14.89
C ALA A 91 4.41 0.24 -13.38
N LEU A 92 3.40 -0.01 -12.53
CA LEU A 92 3.50 0.09 -11.08
C LEU A 92 3.39 -1.27 -10.38
N GLY A 93 3.01 -2.35 -11.08
CA GLY A 93 3.05 -3.75 -10.59
C GLY A 93 4.45 -4.39 -10.56
N ALA A 94 5.49 -3.57 -10.72
CA ALA A 94 6.88 -3.99 -10.76
C ALA A 94 7.32 -4.55 -9.39
N SER A 95 7.84 -5.78 -9.40
CA SER A 95 8.46 -6.39 -8.23
C SER A 95 9.71 -5.60 -7.81
N ARG A 96 10.22 -5.86 -6.60
CA ARG A 96 11.48 -5.25 -6.15
C ARG A 96 12.64 -5.57 -7.09
N ALA A 97 12.64 -6.75 -7.71
CA ALA A 97 13.66 -7.12 -8.70
C ALA A 97 13.53 -6.26 -9.97
N ASP A 98 12.31 -5.97 -10.41
CA ASP A 98 12.06 -5.13 -11.59
C ASP A 98 12.52 -3.68 -11.38
N VAL A 99 12.35 -3.14 -10.16
CA VAL A 99 12.87 -1.82 -9.79
C VAL A 99 14.39 -1.79 -9.83
N LEU A 100 15.05 -2.80 -9.26
CA LEU A 100 16.52 -2.90 -9.29
C LEU A 100 17.04 -3.06 -10.72
N LEU A 101 16.33 -3.82 -11.56
CA LEU A 101 16.68 -3.97 -12.97
C LEU A 101 16.54 -2.66 -13.75
N ALA A 102 15.49 -1.88 -13.46
CA ALA A 102 15.30 -0.55 -14.02
C ALA A 102 16.42 0.42 -13.62
N ASP A 103 16.88 0.36 -12.36
CA ASP A 103 18.01 1.16 -11.89
C ASP A 103 19.33 0.75 -12.57
N ILE A 104 19.57 -0.55 -12.77
CA ILE A 104 20.73 -1.06 -13.51
C ILE A 104 20.70 -0.60 -14.96
N PHE A 105 19.54 -0.71 -15.64
CA PHE A 105 19.38 -0.22 -17.00
C PHE A 105 19.74 1.25 -17.10
N GLN A 106 19.26 2.07 -16.17
CA GLN A 106 19.59 3.50 -16.15
C GLN A 106 21.07 3.75 -15.88
N ALA A 107 21.70 2.99 -14.98
CA ALA A 107 23.13 3.12 -14.71
C ALA A 107 23.99 2.78 -15.94
N VAL A 108 23.58 1.81 -16.74
CA VAL A 108 24.33 1.34 -17.93
C VAL A 108 24.07 2.22 -19.17
N THR A 109 22.83 2.69 -19.37
CA THR A 109 22.44 3.42 -20.59
C THR A 109 22.41 4.94 -20.41
N GLY A 110 22.41 5.43 -19.18
CA GLY A 110 22.19 6.84 -18.85
C GLY A 110 20.76 7.33 -19.06
N GLN A 111 19.84 6.47 -19.53
CA GLN A 111 18.44 6.81 -19.80
C GLN A 111 17.52 6.19 -18.75
N PRO A 112 16.46 6.88 -18.31
CA PRO A 112 15.49 6.29 -17.38
C PRO A 112 14.76 5.12 -18.04
N HIS A 113 14.63 4.00 -17.32
CA HIS A 113 13.94 2.82 -17.83
C HIS A 113 12.43 3.09 -18.00
N PRO A 114 11.78 2.63 -19.09
CA PRO A 114 10.36 2.88 -19.35
C PRO A 114 9.40 2.33 -18.28
N LEU A 115 9.76 1.21 -17.64
CA LEU A 115 8.99 0.63 -16.52
C LEU A 115 9.22 1.34 -15.18
N ARG A 116 10.02 2.42 -15.14
CA ARG A 116 10.19 3.18 -13.91
C ARG A 116 8.83 3.77 -13.53
N PRO A 117 8.30 3.48 -12.34
CA PRO A 117 7.01 4.01 -11.94
C PRO A 117 7.08 5.54 -11.90
N GLN A 118 6.36 6.17 -12.83
CA GLN A 118 6.21 7.62 -12.81
C GLN A 118 5.16 7.97 -11.75
N PRO A 119 5.36 9.04 -10.96
CA PRO A 119 4.34 9.51 -10.04
C PRO A 119 3.07 9.79 -10.83
N LYS A 120 2.02 8.99 -10.53
CA LYS A 120 0.81 8.85 -11.35
C LYS A 120 0.05 10.16 -11.58
N ASP A 121 0.27 11.17 -10.74
CA ASP A 121 -0.37 12.47 -10.86
C ASP A 121 0.47 13.55 -10.15
N ARG A 122 1.10 14.49 -10.88
CA ARG A 122 1.66 15.71 -10.26
C ARG A 122 0.61 16.45 -9.42
N ALA A 123 -0.63 16.44 -9.90
CA ALA A 123 -1.77 17.00 -9.17
C ALA A 123 -2.10 16.23 -7.88
N ALA A 124 -1.76 14.94 -7.75
CA ALA A 124 -1.91 14.21 -6.49
C ALA A 124 -0.80 14.57 -5.50
N VAL A 125 0.43 14.81 -5.99
CA VAL A 125 1.54 15.32 -5.18
C VAL A 125 1.19 16.70 -4.59
N GLU A 126 0.69 17.62 -5.40
CA GLU A 126 0.23 18.94 -4.95
C GLU A 126 -0.97 18.88 -3.99
N ARG A 127 -1.90 17.93 -4.21
CA ARG A 127 -3.02 17.67 -3.32
C ARG A 127 -2.57 17.11 -1.96
N HIS A 128 -1.56 16.25 -1.93
CA HIS A 128 -0.98 15.75 -0.68
C HIS A 128 -0.30 16.87 0.10
N GLU A 129 0.49 17.72 -0.58
CA GLU A 129 1.17 18.86 0.05
C GLU A 129 0.18 19.86 0.66
N SER A 130 -0.88 20.21 -0.07
CA SER A 130 -1.94 21.11 0.42
C SER A 130 -2.76 20.51 1.56
N THR A 131 -3.01 19.20 1.55
CA THR A 131 -3.68 18.48 2.64
C THR A 131 -2.80 18.41 3.88
N ALA A 132 -1.51 18.11 3.72
CA ALA A 132 -0.53 18.10 4.80
C ALA A 132 -0.34 19.50 5.43
N ALA A 133 -0.35 20.56 4.61
CA ALA A 133 -0.32 21.95 5.09
C ALA A 133 -1.56 22.29 5.93
N ARG A 134 -2.76 21.90 5.48
CA ARG A 134 -4.01 22.06 6.25
C ARG A 134 -3.97 21.33 7.58
N LEU A 135 -3.48 20.08 7.60
CA LEU A 135 -3.40 19.29 8.83
C LEU A 135 -2.41 19.91 9.83
N ARG A 136 -1.26 20.41 9.35
CA ARG A 136 -0.28 21.14 10.19
C ARG A 136 -0.88 22.41 10.77
N ALA A 137 -1.58 23.20 9.96
CA ALA A 137 -2.25 24.42 10.42
C ALA A 137 -3.35 24.13 11.46
N GLN A 138 -4.11 23.06 11.27
CA GLN A 138 -5.13 22.62 12.23
C GLN A 138 -4.50 22.18 13.55
N ARG A 139 -3.43 21.39 13.51
CA ARG A 139 -2.67 20.98 14.71
C ARG A 139 -2.09 22.17 15.46
N ALA A 140 -1.55 23.15 14.75
CA ALA A 140 -1.02 24.38 15.36
C ALA A 140 -2.14 25.19 16.06
N ARG A 141 -3.32 25.30 15.45
CA ARG A 141 -4.48 25.95 16.07
C ARG A 141 -4.95 25.25 17.34
N VAL A 142 -5.07 23.93 17.29
CA VAL A 142 -5.46 23.13 18.46
C VAL A 142 -4.42 23.25 19.58
N ALA A 143 -3.12 23.25 19.25
CA ALA A 143 -2.05 23.45 20.23
C ALA A 143 -2.09 24.85 20.88
N ALA A 144 -2.38 25.90 20.10
CA ALA A 144 -2.54 27.26 20.60
C ALA A 144 -3.81 27.45 21.46
N GLN A 145 -4.83 26.61 21.25
CA GLN A 145 -6.08 26.63 22.00
C GLN A 145 -6.05 25.76 23.27
N ARG A 146 -4.99 24.99 23.55
CA ARG A 146 -4.84 24.30 24.84
C ARG A 146 -4.43 25.35 25.89
N PRO A 147 -5.31 25.72 26.84
CA PRO A 147 -4.96 26.69 27.87
C PRO A 147 -3.83 26.13 28.76
N LYS A 148 -3.02 27.05 29.31
CA LYS A 148 -2.03 26.77 30.36
C LYS A 148 -2.75 26.41 31.67
N GLU A 149 -3.43 25.27 31.70
CA GLU A 149 -3.99 24.70 32.93
C GLU A 149 -2.96 23.74 33.54
N ALA A 150 -1.87 24.32 34.08
CA ALA A 150 -0.96 23.68 35.03
C ALA A 150 0.11 24.70 35.43
N SER A 151 -0.25 25.67 36.29
CA SER A 151 0.70 26.33 37.17
C SER A 151 0.01 26.92 38.38
#